data_AF-A0A517RC96-F1
#
_entry.id   AF-A0A517RC96-F1
#
_cell.length_a   1.000
_cell.length_b   1.000
_cell.length_c   1.000
_cell.angle_alpha   90.00
_cell.angle_beta   90.00
_cell.angle_gamma   90.00
#
_symmetry.space_group_name_H-M   'P 1'
#
loop_
_entity.id
_entity.type
_entity.pdbx_description
1 polymer ?
#
loop_
_entity_poly.entity_id
_entity_poly.type
_entity_poly.pdbx_seq_one_letter_code
_entity_poly.pdbx_strand_id
1 'polypeptide(L)'
;MQVNGKLRHTLIAVLLLSMTAIAVSCADEPLPSQTEKRTGSKQQAEAALFHRDPAAAWKQFLSANFAGDQACADCHRKEYEAHQRSGHSHTVTRMPESELSAILVKAGVYQDSRRDQKWAFSTRDGQFLVQDETHPTMPALPVTWLLGSGVHAHTAIAVDEKRGQGVELRWTWLTNQNGLGLTPDHEQFDEYNRNSIECFGRPMQHREVLECLGCHMTVGPPPGAPVRADLFIPNIGCERCHGPRKQHAELAKIGRGHESKPLINYDNAEQYITACAQCHRDENSVSSTAQPNELARFQPYGLKKSKCYLNSEGQLSCAYCHDPHDATSHNRAEYIQQCKSCHQDKVQSTVCPVKPQGDCIDCHMPAVEWTAGIKFHDHWIRKPKE
;
A
#
# COMPACT_ATOMS: atom_id res chain seq x y z
N MET A 1 -53.71 -7.08 -31.22
CA MET A 1 -53.30 -6.09 -30.20
C MET A 1 -51.85 -5.71 -30.52
N GLN A 2 -51.54 -4.81 -31.47
CA GLN A 2 -51.59 -3.34 -31.39
C GLN A 2 -51.65 -2.79 -29.96
N VAL A 3 -50.58 -2.08 -29.53
CA VAL A 3 -50.59 -0.73 -28.94
C VAL A 3 -49.13 -0.22 -28.73
N ASN A 4 -48.85 0.91 -29.39
CA ASN A 4 -48.06 2.11 -29.03
C ASN A 4 -46.64 2.10 -28.42
N GLY A 5 -45.81 2.99 -28.99
CA GLY A 5 -44.73 3.69 -28.30
C GLY A 5 -44.01 4.70 -29.21
N LYS A 6 -44.54 5.93 -29.32
CA LYS A 6 -44.00 7.04 -30.13
C LYS A 6 -42.69 7.58 -29.57
N LEU A 7 -41.66 7.69 -30.41
CA LEU A 7 -40.41 8.42 -30.13
C LEU A 7 -40.54 9.86 -30.65
N ARG A 8 -40.44 10.87 -29.77
CA ARG A 8 -40.37 12.29 -30.13
C ARG A 8 -38.91 12.71 -30.30
N HIS A 9 -38.54 13.13 -31.51
CA HIS A 9 -37.29 13.81 -31.82
C HIS A 9 -37.51 15.32 -31.72
N THR A 10 -36.71 16.01 -30.90
CA THR A 10 -36.67 17.47 -30.81
C THR A 10 -35.44 17.96 -31.55
N LEU A 11 -35.64 18.62 -32.70
CA LEU A 11 -34.63 19.44 -33.36
C LEU A 11 -34.47 20.77 -32.59
N ILE A 12 -33.24 21.17 -32.29
CA ILE A 12 -32.91 22.57 -31.96
C ILE A 12 -31.80 23.03 -32.90
N ALA A 13 -32.06 24.19 -33.51
CA ALA A 13 -31.35 24.79 -34.61
C ALA A 13 -29.96 25.32 -34.25
N VAL A 14 -29.01 25.13 -35.18
CA VAL A 14 -27.67 25.73 -35.19
C VAL A 14 -27.76 27.04 -35.97
N LEU A 15 -27.41 28.16 -35.32
CA LEU A 15 -27.29 29.48 -35.95
C LEU A 15 -25.81 29.77 -36.20
N LEU A 16 -25.40 29.58 -37.46
CA LEU A 16 -24.17 30.07 -38.05
C LEU A 16 -24.37 31.54 -38.43
N LEU A 17 -23.50 32.44 -37.97
CA LEU A 17 -23.39 33.79 -38.50
C LEU A 17 -21.93 34.09 -38.84
N SER A 18 -21.77 34.41 -40.12
CA SER A 18 -20.55 34.55 -40.89
C SER A 18 -19.84 35.88 -40.68
N MET A 19 -18.54 35.83 -40.94
CA MET A 19 -17.57 36.91 -41.03
C MET A 19 -18.00 38.14 -41.84
N THR A 20 -17.57 39.30 -41.37
CA THR A 20 -17.13 40.41 -42.23
C THR A 20 -15.84 41.00 -41.67
N ALA A 21 -14.77 40.89 -42.46
CA ALA A 21 -13.50 41.54 -42.25
C ALA A 21 -13.53 42.94 -42.88
N ILE A 22 -13.10 43.95 -42.13
CA ILE A 22 -12.67 45.24 -42.69
C ILE A 22 -11.29 45.50 -42.09
N ALA A 23 -10.28 45.45 -42.96
CA ALA A 23 -8.92 45.89 -42.67
C ALA A 23 -8.84 47.40 -42.90
N VAL A 24 -8.35 48.15 -41.90
CA VAL A 24 -7.75 49.47 -42.11
C VAL A 24 -6.44 49.54 -41.32
N SER A 25 -5.46 50.06 -42.03
CA SER A 25 -4.03 50.12 -41.78
C SER A 25 -3.62 51.05 -40.64
N CYS A 26 -2.47 50.69 -40.06
CA CYS A 26 -1.47 51.44 -39.28
C CYS A 26 -1.64 52.96 -39.14
N ALA A 27 -1.61 53.41 -37.89
CA ALA A 27 -0.53 54.21 -37.27
C ALA A 27 -1.16 55.14 -36.23
N ASP A 28 -0.77 54.97 -34.97
CA ASP A 28 -0.58 56.05 -33.99
C ASP A 28 -0.12 55.43 -32.67
N GLU A 29 1.12 55.73 -32.27
CA GLU A 29 1.60 55.48 -30.90
C GLU A 29 0.91 56.44 -29.92
N PRO A 30 0.60 55.96 -28.71
CA PRO A 30 0.76 56.80 -27.54
C PRO A 30 1.58 56.11 -26.43
N LEU A 31 2.68 56.79 -26.09
CA LEU A 31 3.37 57.01 -24.80
C LEU A 31 3.07 56.09 -23.58
N PRO A 32 4.11 55.86 -22.74
CA PRO A 32 4.24 54.67 -21.90
C PRO A 32 3.33 54.67 -20.67
N SER A 33 2.65 53.55 -20.44
CA SER A 33 1.96 53.25 -19.19
C SER A 33 2.97 52.89 -18.10
N GLN A 34 2.76 53.45 -16.91
CA GLN A 34 3.56 53.17 -15.73
C GLN A 34 3.34 51.72 -15.28
N THR A 35 4.45 50.98 -15.27
CA THR A 35 4.78 49.77 -14.49
C THR A 35 3.78 49.38 -13.39
N GLU A 36 2.93 48.40 -13.68
CA GLU A 36 2.48 47.42 -12.68
C GLU A 36 3.67 46.51 -12.33
N LYS A 37 4.30 46.76 -11.18
CA LYS A 37 5.37 45.91 -10.65
C LYS A 37 4.78 44.62 -10.07
N ARG A 38 4.93 43.54 -10.86
CA ARG A 38 5.31 42.17 -10.45
C ARG A 38 4.98 41.76 -9.00
N THR A 39 3.78 41.23 -8.79
CA THR A 39 3.52 40.22 -7.76
C THR A 39 3.61 38.78 -8.31
N GLY A 40 3.77 38.62 -9.64
CA GLY A 40 3.84 37.30 -10.30
C GLY A 40 5.18 36.58 -10.26
N SER A 41 6.28 37.18 -9.77
CA SER A 41 7.61 36.57 -9.97
C SER A 41 7.98 35.46 -8.97
N LYS A 42 7.40 35.43 -7.76
CA LYS A 42 7.70 34.35 -6.80
C LYS A 42 6.99 33.05 -7.18
N GLN A 43 5.69 33.10 -7.47
CA GLN A 43 4.94 31.93 -7.91
C GLN A 43 5.42 31.38 -9.26
N GLN A 44 5.79 32.25 -10.21
CA GLN A 44 6.37 31.82 -11.49
C GLN A 44 7.79 31.26 -11.34
N ALA A 45 8.60 31.78 -10.40
CA ALA A 45 9.94 31.24 -10.13
C ALA A 45 9.88 29.91 -9.36
N GLU A 46 8.96 29.77 -8.41
CA GLU A 46 8.69 28.51 -7.70
C GLU A 46 8.21 27.45 -8.70
N ALA A 47 7.21 27.76 -9.54
CA ALA A 47 6.74 26.86 -10.60
C ALA A 47 7.86 26.49 -11.60
N ALA A 48 8.76 27.42 -11.96
CA ALA A 48 9.88 27.15 -12.85
C ALA A 48 10.98 26.28 -12.21
N LEU A 49 11.15 26.33 -10.88
CA LEU A 49 12.06 25.45 -10.13
C LEU A 49 11.53 24.02 -10.03
N PHE A 50 10.21 23.84 -9.83
CA PHE A 50 9.55 22.53 -9.86
C PHE A 50 9.78 21.77 -11.19
N HIS A 51 9.94 22.48 -12.30
CA HIS A 51 10.14 21.86 -13.62
C HIS A 51 11.59 21.45 -13.94
N ARG A 52 12.59 21.91 -13.18
CA ARG A 52 14.02 21.64 -13.48
C ARG A 52 14.63 20.48 -12.70
N ASP A 53 14.11 20.19 -11.51
CA ASP A 53 14.53 19.03 -10.71
C ASP A 53 13.36 18.51 -9.86
N PRO A 54 12.56 17.57 -10.40
CA PRO A 54 11.43 16.97 -9.70
C PRO A 54 11.82 16.30 -8.38
N ALA A 55 13.05 15.76 -8.28
CA ALA A 55 13.52 15.09 -7.08
C ALA A 55 13.84 16.08 -5.96
N ALA A 56 14.50 17.20 -6.28
CA ALA A 56 14.77 18.26 -5.30
C ALA A 56 13.46 18.91 -4.81
N ALA A 57 12.55 19.19 -5.73
CA ALA A 57 11.25 19.77 -5.40
C ALA A 57 10.42 18.84 -4.50
N TRP A 58 10.45 17.54 -4.79
CA TRP A 58 9.82 16.53 -3.94
C TRP A 58 10.42 16.46 -2.53
N LYS A 59 11.74 16.48 -2.40
CA LYS A 59 12.40 16.52 -1.08
C LYS A 59 12.02 17.76 -0.28
N GLN A 60 11.92 18.91 -0.94
CA GLN A 60 11.46 20.14 -0.32
C GLN A 60 10.00 20.00 0.15
N PHE A 61 9.13 19.40 -0.66
CA PHE A 61 7.76 19.09 -0.27
C PHE A 61 7.69 18.18 0.96
N LEU A 62 8.47 17.10 1.01
CA LEU A 62 8.53 16.21 2.17
C LEU A 62 8.96 16.97 3.41
N SER A 63 10.09 17.70 3.33
CA SER A 63 10.62 18.49 4.44
C SER A 63 9.64 19.57 4.92
N ALA A 64 8.86 20.16 4.03
CA ALA A 64 7.91 21.21 4.41
C ALA A 64 6.64 20.67 5.11
N ASN A 65 6.22 19.42 4.81
CA ASN A 65 4.89 18.94 5.19
C ASN A 65 4.88 17.74 6.16
N PHE A 66 5.92 16.90 6.14
CA PHE A 66 6.00 15.69 6.96
C PHE A 66 6.89 15.91 8.18
N ALA A 67 6.41 15.44 9.33
CA ALA A 67 7.11 15.54 10.61
C ALA A 67 8.02 14.33 10.86
N GLY A 68 7.65 13.16 10.32
CA GLY A 68 8.20 11.86 10.68
C GLY A 68 7.67 11.36 12.02
N ASP A 69 7.58 10.03 12.16
CA ASP A 69 6.96 9.37 13.32
C ASP A 69 7.58 9.77 14.67
N GLN A 70 8.88 10.07 14.69
CA GLN A 70 9.59 10.50 15.90
C GLN A 70 9.03 11.80 16.49
N ALA A 71 8.55 12.72 15.65
CA ALA A 71 7.95 13.97 16.12
C ALA A 71 6.60 13.73 16.83
N CYS A 72 5.94 12.59 16.56
CA CYS A 72 4.70 12.21 17.22
C CYS A 72 4.96 11.68 18.64
N ALA A 73 6.10 11.02 18.86
CA ALA A 73 6.44 10.38 20.15
C ALA A 73 6.53 11.35 21.33
N ASP A 74 6.86 12.62 21.08
CA ASP A 74 7.00 13.67 22.10
C ASP A 74 5.68 13.92 22.85
N CYS A 75 4.55 13.80 22.15
CA CYS A 75 3.21 14.03 22.69
C CYS A 75 2.36 12.74 22.76
N HIS A 76 2.56 11.81 21.83
CA HIS A 76 1.78 10.56 21.66
C HIS A 76 2.65 9.32 21.91
N ARG A 77 3.35 9.32 23.05
CA ARG A 77 4.30 8.26 23.42
C ARG A 77 3.68 6.86 23.36
N LYS A 78 2.47 6.71 23.92
CA LYS A 78 1.78 5.41 24.01
C LYS A 78 1.49 4.84 22.62
N GLU A 79 0.91 5.64 21.74
CA GLU A 79 0.57 5.25 20.38
C GLU A 79 1.84 4.99 19.56
N TYR A 80 2.88 5.81 19.73
CA TYR A 80 4.17 5.60 19.08
C TYR A 80 4.80 4.26 19.50
N GLU A 81 4.88 3.97 20.80
CA GLU A 81 5.45 2.71 21.31
C GLU A 81 4.66 1.48 20.85
N ALA A 82 3.32 1.61 20.74
CA ALA A 82 2.48 0.57 20.14
C ALA A 82 2.77 0.39 18.64
N HIS A 83 2.86 1.49 17.89
CA HIS A 83 3.18 1.49 16.47
C HIS A 83 4.52 0.84 16.17
N GLN A 84 5.53 1.05 17.00
CA GLN A 84 6.83 0.38 16.88
C GLN A 84 6.76 -1.15 17.11
N ARG A 85 5.69 -1.70 17.68
CA ARG A 85 5.48 -3.15 17.77
C ARG A 85 4.69 -3.71 16.59
N SER A 86 3.96 -2.85 15.89
CA SER A 86 3.10 -3.27 14.78
C SER A 86 3.91 -3.71 13.55
N GLY A 87 3.28 -4.51 12.69
CA GLY A 87 3.85 -4.80 11.37
C GLY A 87 3.94 -3.56 10.47
N HIS A 88 3.11 -2.54 10.71
CA HIS A 88 3.08 -1.31 9.91
C HIS A 88 4.41 -0.53 9.96
N SER A 89 5.09 -0.52 11.11
CA SER A 89 6.39 0.14 11.27
C SER A 89 7.57 -0.61 10.61
N HIS A 90 7.33 -1.79 10.03
CA HIS A 90 8.37 -2.67 9.48
C HIS A 90 8.07 -3.18 8.07
N THR A 91 7.14 -2.57 7.33
CA THR A 91 6.69 -3.12 6.04
C THR A 91 7.75 -3.09 4.94
N VAL A 92 8.81 -2.27 5.04
CA VAL A 92 9.91 -2.25 4.08
C VAL A 92 11.26 -2.01 4.74
N THR A 93 12.28 -2.72 4.27
CA THR A 93 13.67 -2.49 4.65
C THR A 93 14.55 -2.45 3.41
N ARG A 94 15.62 -1.64 3.42
CA ARG A 94 16.66 -1.70 2.39
C ARG A 94 17.38 -3.03 2.49
N MET A 95 17.42 -3.81 1.41
CA MET A 95 18.04 -5.14 1.44
C MET A 95 19.48 -5.11 1.99
N PRO A 96 20.37 -4.21 1.53
CA PRO A 96 21.76 -4.18 2.03
C PRO A 96 21.89 -3.87 3.53
N GLU A 97 20.91 -3.20 4.12
CA GLU A 97 20.89 -2.76 5.53
C GLU A 97 20.19 -3.77 6.45
N SER A 98 19.59 -4.83 5.89
CA SER A 98 18.81 -5.81 6.63
C SER A 98 19.68 -6.88 7.31
N GLU A 99 19.19 -7.44 8.42
CA GLU A 99 19.82 -8.64 9.02
C GLU A 99 19.81 -9.83 8.07
N LEU A 100 18.77 -9.93 7.22
CA LEU A 100 18.63 -11.00 6.23
C LEU A 100 19.78 -10.98 5.21
N SER A 101 20.29 -9.79 4.84
CA SER A 101 21.49 -9.68 3.99
C SER A 101 22.68 -10.44 4.56
N ALA A 102 22.98 -10.24 5.85
CA ALA A 102 24.09 -10.94 6.51
C ALA A 102 23.84 -12.46 6.60
N ILE A 103 22.60 -12.87 6.87
CA ILE A 103 22.21 -14.29 6.91
C ILE A 103 22.42 -14.96 5.55
N LEU A 104 21.94 -14.33 4.47
CA LEU A 104 22.01 -14.89 3.12
C LEU A 104 23.44 -14.94 2.58
N VAL A 105 24.25 -13.90 2.81
CA VAL A 105 25.67 -13.91 2.46
C VAL A 105 26.41 -15.05 3.19
N LYS A 106 26.10 -15.27 4.47
CA LYS A 106 26.69 -16.36 5.25
C LYS A 106 26.25 -17.74 4.76
N ALA A 107 24.99 -17.88 4.34
CA ALA A 107 24.49 -19.12 3.73
C ALA A 107 25.15 -19.38 2.37
N GLY A 108 25.52 -18.33 1.64
CA GLY A 108 26.28 -18.37 0.39
C GLY A 108 25.39 -18.66 -0.82
N VAL A 109 24.76 -19.83 -0.86
CA VAL A 109 23.97 -20.28 -2.02
C VAL A 109 22.60 -20.83 -1.59
N TYR A 110 21.58 -20.56 -2.40
CA TYR A 110 20.24 -21.14 -2.29
C TYR A 110 19.85 -21.85 -3.59
N GLN A 111 19.38 -23.09 -3.48
CA GLN A 111 18.83 -23.85 -4.59
C GLN A 111 17.35 -23.50 -4.77
N ASP A 112 16.95 -23.04 -5.96
CA ASP A 112 15.53 -22.87 -6.28
C ASP A 112 14.81 -24.23 -6.17
N SER A 113 13.65 -24.24 -5.51
CA SER A 113 12.92 -25.47 -5.20
C SER A 113 12.22 -26.10 -6.40
N ARG A 114 12.11 -25.37 -7.52
CA ARG A 114 11.35 -25.78 -8.71
C ARG A 114 12.16 -25.68 -10.01
N ARG A 115 13.19 -24.84 -10.04
CA ARG A 115 14.10 -24.70 -11.17
C ARG A 115 15.48 -25.26 -10.84
N ASP A 116 16.21 -25.70 -11.88
CA ASP A 116 17.63 -26.02 -11.79
C ASP A 116 18.47 -24.73 -11.78
N GLN A 117 18.22 -23.84 -10.82
CA GLN A 117 18.95 -22.59 -10.62
C GLN A 117 19.47 -22.52 -9.19
N LYS A 118 20.72 -22.07 -9.05
CA LYS A 118 21.36 -21.78 -7.78
C LYS A 118 21.64 -20.29 -7.69
N TRP A 119 21.15 -19.67 -6.62
CA TRP A 119 21.32 -18.27 -6.33
C TRP A 119 22.46 -18.07 -5.36
N ALA A 120 23.53 -17.43 -5.79
CA ALA A 120 24.61 -16.99 -4.91
C ALA A 120 24.35 -15.58 -4.41
N PHE A 121 24.60 -15.37 -3.11
CA PHE A 121 24.44 -14.09 -2.44
C PHE A 121 25.79 -13.51 -2.05
N SER A 122 25.99 -12.23 -2.34
CA SER A 122 27.22 -11.53 -1.97
C SER A 122 26.96 -10.06 -1.69
N THR A 123 27.94 -9.40 -1.08
CA THR A 123 27.94 -7.94 -0.92
C THR A 123 29.13 -7.35 -1.65
N ARG A 124 28.90 -6.26 -2.39
CA ARG A 124 29.95 -5.50 -3.08
C ARG A 124 29.57 -4.03 -3.10
N ASP A 125 30.52 -3.16 -2.75
CA ASP A 125 30.33 -1.69 -2.78
C ASP A 125 29.07 -1.22 -2.03
N GLY A 126 28.74 -1.86 -0.90
CA GLY A 126 27.55 -1.55 -0.10
C GLY A 126 26.22 -2.03 -0.69
N GLN A 127 26.24 -2.80 -1.78
CA GLN A 127 25.05 -3.43 -2.38
C GLN A 127 24.98 -4.91 -1.99
N PHE A 128 23.76 -5.43 -1.83
CA PHE A 128 23.49 -6.86 -1.80
C PHE A 128 23.21 -7.34 -3.22
N LEU A 129 23.94 -8.36 -3.65
CA LEU A 129 23.90 -8.89 -5.01
C LEU A 129 23.43 -10.34 -4.99
N VAL A 130 22.59 -10.69 -5.97
CA VAL A 130 22.21 -12.07 -6.28
C VAL A 130 22.68 -12.46 -7.68
N GLN A 131 23.24 -13.65 -7.84
CA GLN A 131 23.72 -14.16 -9.12
C GLN A 131 23.22 -15.59 -9.36
N ASP A 132 22.84 -15.92 -10.59
CA ASP A 132 22.60 -17.31 -11.02
C ASP A 132 23.95 -18.01 -11.26
N GLU A 133 24.31 -18.98 -10.42
CA GLU A 133 25.53 -19.77 -10.58
C GLU A 133 25.37 -20.90 -11.61
N THR A 134 24.14 -21.37 -11.86
CA THR A 134 23.91 -22.44 -12.83
C THR A 134 24.08 -21.92 -14.25
N HIS A 135 23.59 -20.69 -14.51
CA HIS A 135 23.68 -20.05 -15.81
C HIS A 135 24.22 -18.62 -15.67
N PRO A 136 25.55 -18.44 -15.49
CA PRO A 136 26.17 -17.15 -15.16
C PRO A 136 26.23 -16.15 -16.33
N THR A 137 25.34 -16.28 -17.31
CA THR A 137 25.24 -15.39 -18.48
C THR A 137 24.66 -14.02 -18.12
N MET A 138 23.88 -13.95 -17.03
CA MET A 138 23.37 -12.68 -16.50
C MET A 138 24.33 -12.11 -15.45
N PRO A 139 24.55 -10.78 -15.44
CA PRO A 139 25.32 -10.14 -14.37
C PRO A 139 24.60 -10.28 -13.02
N ALA A 140 25.38 -10.20 -11.94
CA ALA A 140 24.80 -10.16 -10.60
C ALA A 140 23.85 -8.96 -10.46
N LEU A 141 22.67 -9.21 -9.90
CA LEU A 141 21.58 -8.26 -9.77
C LEU A 141 21.61 -7.61 -8.38
N PRO A 142 21.69 -6.27 -8.28
CA PRO A 142 21.54 -5.57 -7.01
C PRO A 142 20.09 -5.64 -6.53
N VAL A 143 19.89 -6.23 -5.34
CA VAL A 143 18.58 -6.29 -4.68
C VAL A 143 18.40 -5.02 -3.84
N THR A 144 17.27 -4.33 -4.00
CA THR A 144 17.08 -3.00 -3.44
C THR A 144 16.27 -3.02 -2.14
N TRP A 145 15.18 -3.79 -2.10
CA TRP A 145 14.22 -3.74 -1.00
C TRP A 145 13.78 -5.14 -0.56
N LEU A 146 13.47 -5.26 0.73
CA LEU A 146 12.68 -6.33 1.31
C LEU A 146 11.30 -5.78 1.67
N LEU A 147 10.25 -6.43 1.19
CA LEU A 147 8.86 -6.09 1.45
C LEU A 147 8.24 -7.11 2.41
N GLY A 148 7.51 -6.61 3.39
CA GLY A 148 6.85 -7.40 4.44
C GLY A 148 7.43 -7.06 5.81
N SER A 149 6.63 -7.27 6.85
CA SER A 149 7.00 -6.99 8.25
C SER A 149 7.78 -8.10 8.94
N GLY A 150 8.03 -9.22 8.24
CA GLY A 150 8.61 -10.41 8.84
C GLY A 150 7.63 -11.26 9.67
N VAL A 151 6.38 -10.84 9.85
CA VAL A 151 5.34 -11.67 10.53
C VAL A 151 5.05 -12.94 9.72
N HIS A 152 4.90 -12.80 8.40
CA HIS A 152 4.72 -13.93 7.49
C HIS A 152 5.94 -14.17 6.62
N ALA A 153 6.49 -13.09 6.06
CA ALA A 153 7.56 -13.17 5.08
C ALA A 153 8.31 -11.85 4.88
N HIS A 154 9.49 -11.94 4.26
CA HIS A 154 10.16 -10.85 3.57
C HIS A 154 10.41 -11.24 2.10
N THR A 155 9.75 -10.57 1.19
CA THR A 155 9.91 -10.77 -0.26
C THR A 155 10.87 -9.74 -0.82
N ALA A 156 11.91 -10.21 -1.51
CA ALA A 156 12.91 -9.34 -2.11
C ALA A 156 12.44 -8.80 -3.46
N ILE A 157 12.72 -7.52 -3.72
CA ILE A 157 12.60 -6.90 -5.04
C ILE A 157 13.91 -6.22 -5.42
N ALA A 158 14.23 -6.24 -6.71
CA ALA A 158 15.31 -5.46 -7.31
C ALA A 158 14.69 -4.41 -8.23
N VAL A 159 15.10 -3.15 -8.06
CA VAL A 159 14.53 -2.01 -8.81
C VAL A 159 15.65 -1.22 -9.45
N ASP A 160 15.55 -0.98 -10.76
CA ASP A 160 16.34 0.03 -11.47
C ASP A 160 15.81 1.41 -11.05
N GLU A 161 16.56 2.13 -10.20
CA GLU A 161 16.10 3.41 -9.66
C GLU A 161 15.78 4.47 -10.74
N LYS A 162 16.44 4.40 -11.91
CA LYS A 162 16.27 5.37 -12.99
C LYS A 162 15.02 5.08 -13.82
N ARG A 163 14.81 3.80 -14.18
CA ARG A 163 13.65 3.38 -14.97
C ARG A 163 12.42 3.14 -14.10
N GLY A 164 12.63 2.87 -12.82
CA GLY A 164 11.64 2.39 -11.86
C GLY A 164 11.05 1.01 -12.20
N GLN A 165 11.59 0.33 -13.21
CA GLN A 165 11.26 -1.07 -13.51
C GLN A 165 12.06 -1.99 -12.59
N GLY A 166 11.60 -3.21 -12.41
CA GLY A 166 12.25 -4.14 -11.50
C GLY A 166 11.89 -5.59 -11.73
N VAL A 167 12.21 -6.40 -10.73
CA VAL A 167 11.84 -7.80 -10.66
C VAL A 167 11.53 -8.16 -9.21
N GLU A 168 10.44 -8.88 -9.02
CA GLU A 168 10.15 -9.57 -7.77
C GLU A 168 10.88 -10.90 -7.80
N LEU A 169 11.70 -11.15 -6.79
CA LEU A 169 12.60 -12.30 -6.78
C LEU A 169 11.81 -13.58 -6.51
N ARG A 170 12.25 -14.70 -7.09
CA ARG A 170 11.62 -16.03 -6.89
C ARG A 170 11.77 -16.62 -5.51
N TRP A 171 12.65 -16.05 -4.70
CA TRP A 171 12.85 -16.46 -3.33
C TRP A 171 12.31 -15.41 -2.38
N THR A 172 11.67 -15.89 -1.32
CA THR A 172 11.14 -15.11 -0.22
C THR A 172 11.60 -15.76 1.08
N TRP A 173 11.99 -14.96 2.06
CA TRP A 173 12.20 -15.48 3.41
C TRP A 173 10.84 -15.73 4.05
N LEU A 174 10.53 -16.98 4.35
CA LEU A 174 9.27 -17.42 4.92
C LEU A 174 9.46 -17.68 6.42
N THR A 175 8.77 -16.91 7.26
CA THR A 175 8.96 -16.93 8.72
C THR A 175 8.58 -18.28 9.33
N ASN A 176 7.52 -18.92 8.81
CA ASN A 176 7.08 -20.24 9.25
C ASN A 176 8.07 -21.37 8.93
N GLN A 177 8.97 -21.16 7.97
CA GLN A 177 10.02 -22.11 7.58
C GLN A 177 11.38 -21.75 8.17
N ASN A 178 11.52 -20.55 8.72
CA ASN A 178 12.80 -19.98 9.14
C ASN A 178 13.87 -20.10 8.03
N GLY A 179 13.48 -19.79 6.80
CA GLY A 179 14.31 -20.05 5.63
C GLY A 179 13.75 -19.45 4.35
N LEU A 180 14.53 -19.55 3.27
CA LEU A 180 14.07 -19.21 1.93
C LEU A 180 13.13 -20.29 1.39
N GLY A 181 12.06 -19.84 0.75
CA GLY A 181 11.20 -20.66 -0.09
C GLY A 181 10.78 -19.91 -1.34
N LEU A 182 9.93 -20.56 -2.16
CA LEU A 182 9.39 -19.93 -3.37
C LEU A 182 8.52 -18.73 -2.98
N THR A 183 8.70 -17.61 -3.67
CA THR A 183 7.84 -16.45 -3.53
C THR A 183 6.40 -16.81 -3.93
N PRO A 184 5.39 -16.42 -3.13
CA PRO A 184 3.98 -16.62 -3.47
C PRO A 184 3.65 -16.25 -4.92
N ASP A 185 2.87 -17.11 -5.59
CA ASP A 185 2.44 -16.99 -6.99
C ASP A 185 3.58 -17.11 -8.03
N HIS A 186 4.79 -17.57 -7.64
CA HIS A 186 5.89 -17.75 -8.59
C HIS A 186 5.94 -19.12 -9.26
N GLU A 187 5.05 -20.04 -8.89
CA GLU A 187 4.85 -21.32 -9.60
C GLU A 187 4.51 -21.09 -11.08
N GLN A 188 3.88 -19.95 -11.41
CA GLN A 188 3.53 -19.58 -12.78
C GLN A 188 4.72 -19.12 -13.63
N PHE A 189 5.89 -18.91 -13.02
CA PHE A 189 7.12 -18.55 -13.72
C PHE A 189 8.10 -19.72 -13.77
N ASP A 190 7.69 -20.99 -13.71
CA ASP A 190 8.68 -22.08 -13.84
C ASP A 190 9.39 -22.05 -15.21
N GLU A 191 8.67 -21.67 -16.26
CA GLU A 191 9.22 -21.36 -17.57
C GLU A 191 9.62 -19.87 -17.66
N TYR A 192 10.74 -19.58 -18.31
CA TYR A 192 11.27 -18.22 -18.43
C TYR A 192 12.19 -18.06 -19.63
N ASN A 193 12.30 -16.82 -20.10
CA ASN A 193 13.26 -16.45 -21.12
C ASN A 193 14.67 -16.38 -20.52
N ARG A 194 15.53 -17.32 -20.92
CA ARG A 194 16.96 -17.29 -20.58
C ARG A 194 17.61 -15.99 -21.07
N ASN A 195 18.62 -15.51 -20.35
CA ASN A 195 19.31 -14.24 -20.62
C ASN A 195 18.42 -12.99 -20.53
N SER A 196 17.36 -13.05 -19.71
CA SER A 196 16.49 -11.92 -19.41
C SER A 196 16.33 -11.76 -17.90
N ILE A 197 15.70 -10.66 -17.46
CA ILE A 197 15.41 -10.44 -16.04
C ILE A 197 14.49 -11.52 -15.43
N GLU A 198 13.73 -12.25 -16.26
CA GLU A 198 12.89 -13.39 -15.85
C GLU A 198 13.69 -14.55 -15.23
N CYS A 199 15.01 -14.57 -15.43
CA CYS A 199 15.90 -15.50 -14.74
C CYS A 199 15.73 -15.37 -13.22
N PHE A 200 15.58 -14.15 -12.70
CA PHE A 200 15.51 -13.84 -11.27
C PHE A 200 14.10 -13.93 -10.67
N GLY A 201 13.07 -13.75 -11.51
CA GLY A 201 11.66 -13.86 -11.10
C GLY A 201 10.71 -13.03 -11.95
N ARG A 202 9.64 -12.51 -11.36
CA ARG A 202 8.57 -11.82 -12.08
C ARG A 202 9.00 -10.40 -12.47
N PRO A 203 9.14 -10.08 -13.78
CA PRO A 203 9.44 -8.71 -14.20
C PRO A 203 8.30 -7.77 -13.78
N MET A 204 8.65 -6.56 -13.36
CA MET A 204 7.71 -5.52 -12.93
C MET A 204 7.94 -4.24 -13.71
N GLN A 205 6.85 -3.68 -14.23
CA GLN A 205 6.82 -2.34 -14.80
C GLN A 205 6.84 -1.28 -13.69
N HIS A 206 7.15 -0.03 -14.08
CA HIS A 206 7.22 1.10 -13.15
C HIS A 206 5.99 1.24 -12.25
N ARG A 207 4.80 1.08 -12.83
CA ARG A 207 3.53 1.13 -12.10
C ARG A 207 3.44 0.04 -11.03
N GLU A 208 3.80 -1.19 -11.35
CA GLU A 208 3.73 -2.33 -10.42
C GLU A 208 4.70 -2.17 -9.25
N VAL A 209 5.91 -1.64 -9.52
CA VAL A 209 6.87 -1.30 -8.45
C VAL A 209 6.25 -0.25 -7.51
N LEU A 210 5.62 0.79 -8.04
CA LEU A 210 4.95 1.79 -7.21
C LEU A 210 3.71 1.25 -6.48
N GLU A 211 3.00 0.26 -7.02
CA GLU A 211 1.88 -0.41 -6.33
C GLU A 211 2.39 -1.21 -5.12
N CYS A 212 3.53 -1.90 -5.23
CA CYS A 212 4.19 -2.53 -4.10
C CYS A 212 4.63 -1.49 -3.05
N LEU A 213 5.40 -0.48 -3.47
CA LEU A 213 5.95 0.52 -2.56
C LEU A 213 4.86 1.39 -1.93
N GLY A 214 3.76 1.68 -2.63
CA GLY A 214 2.65 2.49 -2.13
C GLY A 214 1.91 1.88 -0.95
N CYS A 215 1.91 0.54 -0.83
CA CYS A 215 1.35 -0.16 0.33
C CYS A 215 2.38 -0.44 1.45
N HIS A 216 3.66 -0.21 1.16
CA HIS A 216 4.78 -0.51 2.07
C HIS A 216 5.54 0.74 2.52
N MET A 217 5.06 1.93 2.16
CA MET A 217 5.69 3.20 2.45
C MET A 217 4.65 4.25 2.83
N THR A 218 5.08 5.27 3.57
CA THR A 218 4.23 6.34 4.08
C THR A 218 3.87 7.30 2.95
N VAL A 219 4.86 7.61 2.12
CA VAL A 219 4.68 8.42 0.93
C VAL A 219 5.83 8.16 -0.04
N GLY A 220 5.53 8.20 -1.33
CA GLY A 220 6.49 8.08 -2.42
C GLY A 220 6.41 9.24 -3.40
N PRO A 221 7.41 9.37 -4.29
CA PRO A 221 7.53 10.50 -5.18
C PRO A 221 6.43 10.52 -6.27
N PRO A 222 6.19 11.69 -6.90
CA PRO A 222 5.19 11.80 -7.94
C PRO A 222 5.57 10.99 -9.19
N PRO A 223 4.59 10.65 -10.04
CA PRO A 223 4.86 9.96 -11.31
C PRO A 223 5.96 10.66 -12.14
N GLY A 224 6.88 9.88 -12.68
CA GLY A 224 8.00 10.36 -13.48
C GLY A 224 9.28 10.71 -12.70
N ALA A 225 9.23 10.70 -11.36
CA ALA A 225 10.44 10.78 -10.54
C ALA A 225 11.16 9.41 -10.45
N PRO A 226 12.47 9.39 -10.17
CA PRO A 226 13.21 8.15 -9.91
C PRO A 226 12.65 7.38 -8.71
N VAL A 227 12.77 6.05 -8.73
CA VAL A 227 12.42 5.18 -7.60
C VAL A 227 13.67 5.01 -6.72
N ARG A 228 14.07 6.11 -6.05
CA ARG A 228 15.27 6.17 -5.20
C ARG A 228 14.88 6.29 -3.74
N ALA A 229 15.58 5.58 -2.86
CA ALA A 229 15.22 5.44 -1.45
C ALA A 229 15.02 6.76 -0.68
N ASP A 230 15.85 7.76 -0.96
CA ASP A 230 15.81 9.10 -0.36
C ASP A 230 14.62 9.97 -0.81
N LEU A 231 13.77 9.46 -1.71
CA LEU A 231 12.54 10.10 -2.16
C LEU A 231 11.29 9.48 -1.52
N PHE A 232 11.45 8.52 -0.62
CA PHE A 232 10.36 7.89 0.11
C PHE A 232 10.48 8.16 1.61
N ILE A 233 9.33 8.17 2.29
CA ILE A 233 9.28 7.94 3.74
C ILE A 233 8.92 6.45 3.90
N PRO A 234 9.83 5.61 4.43
CA PRO A 234 9.63 4.17 4.48
C PRO A 234 8.54 3.78 5.49
N ASN A 235 8.11 2.52 5.41
CA ASN A 235 7.13 1.90 6.28
C ASN A 235 5.76 2.58 6.30
N ILE A 236 4.77 1.98 6.95
CA ILE A 236 3.46 2.59 7.17
C ILE A 236 3.52 3.33 8.51
N GLY A 237 3.97 4.59 8.46
CA GLY A 237 4.11 5.49 9.59
C GLY A 237 2.83 6.24 9.95
N CYS A 238 2.89 7.09 10.98
CA CYS A 238 1.73 7.83 11.52
C CYS A 238 1.05 8.66 10.43
N GLU A 239 1.87 9.32 9.60
CA GLU A 239 1.40 10.25 8.56
C GLU A 239 0.80 9.54 7.34
N ARG A 240 0.88 8.20 7.26
CA ARG A 240 0.18 7.42 6.21
C ARG A 240 -1.34 7.42 6.43
N CYS A 241 -1.76 7.33 7.68
CA CYS A 241 -3.18 7.34 8.07
C CYS A 241 -3.64 8.74 8.46
N HIS A 242 -2.81 9.50 9.19
CA HIS A 242 -3.16 10.83 9.69
C HIS A 242 -2.83 11.97 8.72
N GLY A 243 -2.25 11.67 7.55
CA GLY A 243 -1.77 12.64 6.57
C GLY A 243 -0.51 13.40 7.03
N PRO A 244 -0.01 14.35 6.23
CA PRO A 244 1.15 15.18 6.61
C PRO A 244 0.80 16.06 7.82
N ARG A 245 1.62 16.02 8.87
CA ARG A 245 1.33 16.62 10.18
C ARG A 245 2.46 17.50 10.72
N LYS A 246 3.40 17.96 9.90
CA LYS A 246 4.45 18.89 10.36
C LYS A 246 3.88 20.15 10.99
N GLN A 247 2.92 20.80 10.34
CA GLN A 247 2.28 22.00 10.91
C GLN A 247 1.60 21.70 12.26
N HIS A 248 0.91 20.55 12.35
CA HIS A 248 0.29 20.10 13.60
C HIS A 248 1.33 19.89 14.70
N ALA A 249 2.42 19.17 14.41
CA ALA A 249 3.49 18.90 15.37
C ALA A 249 4.14 20.20 15.87
N GLU A 250 4.45 21.15 14.99
CA GLU A 250 5.06 22.42 15.39
C GLU A 250 4.10 23.31 16.20
N LEU A 251 2.82 23.39 15.82
CA LEU A 251 1.83 24.13 16.61
C LEU A 251 1.54 23.45 17.95
N ALA A 252 1.57 22.12 18.02
CA ALA A 252 1.34 21.37 19.25
C ALA A 252 2.41 21.65 20.30
N LYS A 253 3.67 21.84 19.92
CA LYS A 253 4.78 22.22 20.83
C LYS A 253 4.51 23.52 21.62
N ILE A 254 3.68 24.41 21.07
CA ILE A 254 3.28 25.68 21.71
C ILE A 254 1.81 25.67 22.18
N GLY A 255 1.19 24.49 22.33
CA GLY A 255 -0.19 24.34 22.82
C GLY A 255 -1.28 24.67 21.79
N ARG A 256 -0.92 24.87 20.51
CA ARG A 256 -1.81 25.33 19.43
C ARG A 256 -2.11 24.26 18.37
N GLY A 257 -1.83 22.98 18.66
CA GLY A 257 -2.00 21.88 17.71
C GLY A 257 -3.42 21.74 17.13
N HIS A 258 -4.43 22.21 17.88
CA HIS A 258 -5.84 22.22 17.45
C HIS A 258 -6.13 23.17 16.28
N GLU A 259 -5.25 24.14 16.01
CA GLU A 259 -5.37 25.08 14.89
C GLU A 259 -4.98 24.45 13.56
N SER A 260 -4.23 23.34 13.55
CA SER A 260 -3.94 22.58 12.33
C SER A 260 -5.18 21.77 11.91
N LYS A 261 -5.99 22.35 11.04
CA LYS A 261 -7.20 21.74 10.48
C LYS A 261 -7.03 21.40 8.99
N PRO A 262 -7.74 20.36 8.48
CA PRO A 262 -8.54 19.41 9.23
C PRO A 262 -7.64 18.41 9.98
N LEU A 263 -8.04 18.05 11.20
CA LEU A 263 -7.53 16.83 11.83
C LEU A 263 -8.22 15.68 11.11
N ILE A 264 -7.46 14.69 10.62
CA ILE A 264 -8.05 13.51 9.98
C ILE A 264 -8.86 12.80 11.06
N ASN A 265 -10.14 12.69 10.80
CA ASN A 265 -11.08 11.88 11.57
C ASN A 265 -11.85 11.04 10.56
N TYR A 266 -12.03 9.76 10.86
CA TYR A 266 -12.89 8.91 10.05
C TYR A 266 -14.29 9.01 10.65
N ASP A 267 -15.18 9.74 9.99
CA ASP A 267 -16.50 10.10 10.53
C ASP A 267 -17.45 8.90 10.67
N ASN A 268 -17.16 7.80 9.97
CA ASN A 268 -17.93 6.57 10.01
C ASN A 268 -17.08 5.34 9.63
N ALA A 269 -17.62 4.14 9.83
CA ALA A 269 -16.93 2.90 9.55
C ALA A 269 -16.51 2.73 8.08
N GLU A 270 -17.29 3.24 7.13
CA GLU A 270 -16.97 3.12 5.70
C GLU A 270 -15.72 3.93 5.35
N GLN A 271 -15.61 5.16 5.84
CA GLN A 271 -14.39 5.97 5.68
C GLN A 271 -13.18 5.30 6.33
N TYR A 272 -13.37 4.71 7.52
CA TYR A 272 -12.32 3.98 8.22
C TYR A 272 -11.83 2.77 7.40
N ILE A 273 -12.76 1.93 6.94
CA ILE A 273 -12.45 0.74 6.14
C ILE A 273 -11.81 1.13 4.81
N THR A 274 -12.28 2.20 4.17
CA THR A 274 -11.70 2.73 2.93
C THR A 274 -10.23 3.11 3.11
N ALA A 275 -9.86 3.69 4.25
CA ALA A 275 -8.46 4.00 4.55
C ALA A 275 -7.61 2.73 4.65
N CYS A 276 -8.10 1.69 5.35
CA CYS A 276 -7.41 0.41 5.45
C CYS A 276 -7.32 -0.33 4.10
N ALA A 277 -8.38 -0.24 3.29
CA ALA A 277 -8.51 -0.91 2.00
C ALA A 277 -7.51 -0.46 0.96
N GLN A 278 -6.88 0.71 1.13
CA GLN A 278 -5.77 1.15 0.28
C GLN A 278 -4.64 0.11 0.20
N CYS A 279 -4.43 -0.67 1.27
CA CYS A 279 -3.40 -1.72 1.33
C CYS A 279 -4.00 -3.11 1.59
N HIS A 280 -5.01 -3.20 2.47
CA HIS A 280 -5.63 -4.47 2.84
C HIS A 280 -6.68 -4.97 1.84
N ARG A 281 -6.93 -4.19 0.77
CA ARG A 281 -7.74 -4.53 -0.40
C ARG A 281 -9.22 -4.77 -0.13
N ASP A 282 -10.03 -4.37 -1.10
CA ASP A 282 -11.49 -4.45 -1.10
C ASP A 282 -11.99 -5.13 -2.39
N GLU A 283 -13.28 -5.00 -2.68
CA GLU A 283 -13.92 -5.54 -3.89
C GLU A 283 -13.25 -5.10 -5.20
N ASN A 284 -12.60 -3.94 -5.23
CA ASN A 284 -11.93 -3.42 -6.42
C ASN A 284 -10.62 -4.18 -6.73
N SER A 285 -10.13 -4.96 -5.78
CA SER A 285 -8.88 -5.74 -5.89
C SER A 285 -9.13 -7.21 -6.21
N VAL A 286 -10.38 -7.64 -6.31
CA VAL A 286 -10.75 -9.05 -6.47
C VAL A 286 -10.88 -9.41 -7.95
N SER A 287 -10.05 -10.35 -8.42
CA SER A 287 -10.22 -10.96 -9.75
C SER A 287 -11.47 -11.85 -9.78
N SER A 288 -12.12 -11.92 -10.94
CA SER A 288 -13.23 -12.86 -11.19
C SER A 288 -12.81 -14.33 -11.07
N THR A 289 -11.52 -14.62 -11.17
CA THR A 289 -10.94 -15.97 -11.04
C THR A 289 -10.36 -16.26 -9.67
N ALA A 290 -10.45 -15.33 -8.72
CA ALA A 290 -9.85 -15.46 -7.40
C ALA A 290 -10.45 -16.64 -6.64
N GLN A 291 -9.59 -17.47 -6.05
CA GLN A 291 -9.99 -18.61 -5.25
C GLN A 291 -10.36 -18.19 -3.82
N PRO A 292 -11.29 -18.90 -3.14
CA PRO A 292 -11.73 -18.51 -1.80
C PRO A 292 -10.60 -18.37 -0.78
N ASN A 293 -9.54 -19.18 -0.88
CA ASN A 293 -8.40 -19.11 0.03
C ASN A 293 -7.51 -17.88 -0.20
N GLU A 294 -7.42 -17.37 -1.42
CA GLU A 294 -6.70 -16.13 -1.73
C GLU A 294 -7.41 -14.91 -1.13
N LEU A 295 -8.75 -14.94 -1.08
CA LEU A 295 -9.57 -13.84 -0.58
C LEU A 295 -9.46 -13.67 0.94
N ALA A 296 -8.99 -14.68 1.67
CA ALA A 296 -8.82 -14.59 3.13
C ALA A 296 -7.83 -13.49 3.55
N ARG A 297 -6.89 -13.11 2.67
CA ARG A 297 -5.93 -12.02 2.92
C ARG A 297 -6.47 -10.62 2.63
N PHE A 298 -7.69 -10.50 2.10
CA PHE A 298 -8.36 -9.22 1.80
C PHE A 298 -9.41 -8.92 2.88
N GLN A 299 -8.95 -8.45 4.04
CA GLN A 299 -9.79 -8.36 5.24
C GLN A 299 -10.99 -7.41 5.07
N PRO A 300 -10.85 -6.20 4.49
CA PRO A 300 -11.98 -5.32 4.17
C PRO A 300 -13.02 -5.98 3.26
N TYR A 301 -12.59 -6.69 2.21
CA TYR A 301 -13.48 -7.41 1.32
C TYR A 301 -14.30 -8.48 2.07
N GLY A 302 -13.64 -9.28 2.91
CA GLY A 302 -14.31 -10.29 3.74
C GLY A 302 -15.28 -9.66 4.74
N LEU A 303 -14.82 -8.65 5.49
CA LEU A 303 -15.61 -7.98 6.52
C LEU A 303 -16.89 -7.37 5.93
N LYS A 304 -16.79 -6.67 4.79
CA LYS A 304 -17.94 -6.06 4.10
C LYS A 304 -19.02 -7.06 3.67
N LYS A 305 -18.67 -8.35 3.52
CA LYS A 305 -19.61 -9.44 3.20
C LYS A 305 -20.26 -10.09 4.42
N SER A 306 -19.80 -9.75 5.63
CA SER A 306 -20.24 -10.36 6.87
C SER A 306 -21.57 -9.79 7.32
N LYS A 307 -22.48 -10.64 7.84
CA LYS A 307 -23.79 -10.17 8.34
C LYS A 307 -23.65 -9.20 9.51
N CYS A 308 -22.64 -9.38 10.37
CA CYS A 308 -22.37 -8.44 11.46
C CYS A 308 -22.03 -7.04 10.94
N TYR A 309 -21.26 -6.92 9.87
CA TYR A 309 -20.98 -5.64 9.21
C TYR A 309 -22.24 -5.04 8.59
N LEU A 310 -22.94 -5.82 7.76
CA LEU A 310 -24.13 -5.37 7.03
C LEU A 310 -25.26 -4.91 7.97
N ASN A 311 -25.35 -5.50 9.16
CA ASN A 311 -26.36 -5.17 10.17
C ASN A 311 -25.84 -4.19 11.25
N SER A 312 -24.63 -3.65 11.11
CA SER A 312 -24.03 -2.75 12.11
C SER A 312 -24.47 -1.29 11.99
N GLU A 313 -25.31 -0.95 10.99
CA GLU A 313 -25.73 0.43 10.71
C GLU A 313 -24.54 1.40 10.55
N GLY A 314 -23.44 0.91 9.95
CA GLY A 314 -22.23 1.70 9.68
C GLY A 314 -21.35 1.94 10.92
N GLN A 315 -21.52 1.16 11.99
CA GLN A 315 -20.74 1.29 13.23
C GLN A 315 -19.55 0.33 13.30
N LEU A 316 -19.57 -0.81 12.59
CA LEU A 316 -18.50 -1.81 12.69
C LEU A 316 -17.34 -1.50 11.73
N SER A 317 -16.19 -1.15 12.29
CA SER A 317 -14.93 -0.95 11.55
C SER A 317 -13.84 -1.91 12.03
N CYS A 318 -12.67 -1.89 11.39
CA CYS A 318 -11.49 -2.66 11.81
C CYS A 318 -11.12 -2.39 13.27
N ALA A 319 -11.23 -1.12 13.70
CA ALA A 319 -10.87 -0.66 15.04
C ALA A 319 -11.82 -1.11 16.16
N TYR A 320 -12.97 -1.69 15.80
CA TYR A 320 -13.85 -2.33 16.78
C TYR A 320 -13.19 -3.57 17.39
N CYS A 321 -12.33 -4.25 16.61
CA CYS A 321 -11.67 -5.48 17.03
C CYS A 321 -10.16 -5.33 17.23
N HIS A 322 -9.49 -4.47 16.45
CA HIS A 322 -8.05 -4.32 16.47
C HIS A 322 -7.64 -2.92 16.93
N ASP A 323 -6.59 -2.82 17.74
CA ASP A 323 -5.90 -1.54 17.91
C ASP A 323 -5.19 -1.20 16.58
N PRO A 324 -5.47 -0.07 15.92
CA PRO A 324 -4.81 0.31 14.68
C PRO A 324 -3.33 0.69 14.86
N HIS A 325 -2.88 0.94 16.09
CA HIS A 325 -1.50 1.31 16.38
C HIS A 325 -0.66 0.12 16.79
N ASP A 326 -1.18 -0.90 17.47
CA ASP A 326 -0.35 -2.02 17.96
C ASP A 326 -0.27 -3.19 16.97
N ALA A 327 0.57 -4.17 17.28
CA ALA A 327 0.47 -5.49 16.68
C ALA A 327 -0.92 -6.09 16.93
N THR A 328 -1.41 -6.87 15.97
CA THR A 328 -2.65 -7.62 16.15
C THR A 328 -2.53 -8.54 17.37
N SER A 329 -3.44 -8.38 18.33
CA SER A 329 -3.51 -9.22 19.53
C SER A 329 -3.62 -10.70 19.15
N HIS A 330 -3.04 -11.58 19.95
CA HIS A 330 -3.29 -13.02 19.89
C HIS A 330 -4.19 -13.48 21.05
N ASN A 331 -4.76 -12.54 21.81
CA ASN A 331 -5.61 -12.83 22.95
C ASN A 331 -7.03 -13.21 22.49
N ARG A 332 -7.26 -14.51 22.36
CA ARG A 332 -8.55 -15.07 21.90
C ARG A 332 -9.72 -14.66 22.80
N ALA A 333 -9.49 -14.51 24.11
CA ALA A 333 -10.54 -14.10 25.06
C ALA A 333 -11.01 -12.65 24.82
N GLU A 334 -10.09 -11.76 24.42
CA GLU A 334 -10.40 -10.37 24.07
C GLU A 334 -11.34 -10.32 22.85
N TYR A 335 -10.99 -11.01 21.78
CA TYR A 335 -11.81 -11.10 20.56
C TYR A 335 -13.17 -11.75 20.80
N ILE A 336 -13.23 -12.82 21.61
CA ILE A 336 -14.51 -13.45 21.99
C ILE A 336 -15.40 -12.44 22.73
N GLN A 337 -14.82 -11.59 23.60
CA GLN A 337 -15.61 -10.56 24.27
C GLN A 337 -16.13 -9.49 23.31
N GLN A 338 -15.35 -9.10 22.31
CA GLN A 338 -15.82 -8.21 21.24
C GLN A 338 -16.98 -8.83 20.45
N CYS A 339 -16.97 -10.14 20.20
CA CYS A 339 -18.11 -10.82 19.59
C CYS A 339 -19.35 -10.75 20.50
N LYS A 340 -19.16 -10.99 21.81
CA LYS A 340 -20.23 -11.01 22.81
C LYS A 340 -20.84 -9.64 23.10
N SER A 341 -20.19 -8.53 22.73
CA SER A 341 -20.78 -7.18 22.88
C SER A 341 -22.08 -7.04 22.08
N CYS A 342 -22.18 -7.71 20.93
CA CYS A 342 -23.38 -7.77 20.08
C CYS A 342 -24.09 -9.13 20.15
N HIS A 343 -23.35 -10.23 20.35
CA HIS A 343 -23.89 -11.60 20.41
C HIS A 343 -24.10 -12.08 21.84
N GLN A 344 -24.95 -11.40 22.61
CA GLN A 344 -25.33 -11.82 23.96
C GLN A 344 -26.29 -13.02 23.94
N ASP A 345 -26.29 -13.83 25.00
CA ASP A 345 -27.10 -15.05 25.16
C ASP A 345 -28.63 -14.86 24.96
N LYS A 346 -29.11 -13.62 24.90
CA LYS A 346 -30.53 -13.28 24.73
C LYS A 346 -30.97 -12.99 23.29
N VAL A 347 -30.05 -12.91 22.33
CA VAL A 347 -30.45 -12.88 20.91
C VAL A 347 -30.72 -14.33 20.51
N GLN A 348 -32.01 -14.68 20.37
CA GLN A 348 -32.49 -15.97 19.85
C GLN A 348 -31.90 -16.25 18.45
N SER A 349 -30.64 -16.65 18.39
CA SER A 349 -30.01 -17.20 17.21
C SER A 349 -29.91 -18.68 17.49
N THR A 350 -30.78 -19.46 16.84
CA THR A 350 -30.74 -20.91 16.62
C THR A 350 -29.64 -21.63 17.40
N VAL A 351 -30.04 -22.52 18.32
CA VAL A 351 -29.18 -23.55 18.91
C VAL A 351 -28.12 -23.93 17.90
N CYS A 352 -26.87 -23.56 18.16
CA CYS A 352 -25.77 -23.92 17.28
C CYS A 352 -25.79 -25.45 17.20
N PRO A 353 -26.04 -26.05 16.01
CA PRO A 353 -26.26 -27.49 15.89
C PRO A 353 -25.05 -28.29 16.40
N VAL A 354 -23.90 -27.63 16.46
CA VAL A 354 -22.61 -28.19 16.84
C VAL A 354 -22.34 -28.15 18.35
N LYS A 355 -23.23 -27.62 19.21
CA LYS A 355 -22.97 -27.38 20.66
C LYS A 355 -21.53 -26.89 20.88
N PRO A 356 -21.20 -25.63 20.54
CA PRO A 356 -19.82 -25.19 20.39
C PRO A 356 -19.02 -25.46 21.68
N GLN A 357 -18.20 -26.50 21.65
CA GLN A 357 -17.09 -26.68 22.56
C GLN A 357 -15.89 -26.01 21.88
N GLY A 358 -15.75 -24.69 22.03
CA GLY A 358 -14.67 -23.99 21.36
C GLY A 358 -14.91 -22.50 21.13
N ASP A 359 -13.82 -21.85 20.72
CA ASP A 359 -13.69 -20.44 20.39
C ASP A 359 -14.54 -20.07 19.16
N CYS A 360 -15.29 -18.96 19.25
CA CYS A 360 -16.09 -18.40 18.14
C CYS A 360 -15.27 -18.26 16.85
N ILE A 361 -13.99 -17.89 16.99
CA ILE A 361 -13.07 -17.59 15.89
C ILE A 361 -12.79 -18.83 15.06
N ASP A 362 -12.61 -20.01 15.66
CA ASP A 362 -12.24 -21.23 14.94
C ASP A 362 -13.30 -21.62 13.89
N CYS A 363 -14.57 -21.36 14.17
CA CYS A 363 -15.66 -21.65 13.25
C CYS A 363 -16.02 -20.46 12.37
N HIS A 364 -16.08 -19.24 12.93
CA HIS A 364 -16.61 -18.08 12.21
C HIS A 364 -15.56 -17.30 11.43
N MET A 365 -14.29 -17.42 11.80
CA MET A 365 -13.14 -16.75 11.19
C MET A 365 -11.96 -17.74 11.09
N PRO A 366 -12.15 -18.90 10.41
CA PRO A 366 -11.13 -19.93 10.39
C PRO A 366 -9.82 -19.41 9.80
N ALA A 367 -8.68 -19.93 10.29
CA ALA A 367 -7.40 -19.72 9.66
C ALA A 367 -7.35 -20.49 8.33
N VAL A 368 -7.26 -19.76 7.23
CA VAL A 368 -7.22 -20.29 5.87
C VAL A 368 -5.81 -20.13 5.33
N GLU A 369 -5.25 -21.22 4.80
CA GLU A 369 -3.97 -21.19 4.12
C GLU A 369 -4.11 -20.57 2.73
N TRP A 370 -3.38 -19.47 2.49
CA TRP A 370 -3.30 -18.86 1.17
C TRP A 370 -2.27 -19.61 0.32
N THR A 371 -1.01 -19.62 0.74
CA THR A 371 0.10 -20.29 0.05
C THR A 371 1.32 -20.41 0.95
N ALA A 372 2.24 -21.33 0.63
CA ALA A 372 3.53 -21.53 1.33
C ALA A 372 3.42 -21.67 2.86
N GLY A 373 2.30 -22.23 3.35
CA GLY A 373 1.99 -22.33 4.78
C GLY A 373 1.65 -20.99 5.47
N ILE A 374 1.52 -19.89 4.72
CA ILE A 374 1.03 -18.59 5.20
C ILE A 374 -0.48 -18.68 5.33
N LYS A 375 -0.97 -18.31 6.52
CA LYS A 375 -2.39 -18.38 6.87
C LYS A 375 -2.92 -17.03 7.30
N PHE A 376 -4.18 -16.76 6.95
CA PHE A 376 -4.93 -15.60 7.40
C PHE A 376 -6.25 -16.05 8.00
N HIS A 377 -6.75 -15.34 9.01
CA HIS A 377 -8.12 -15.52 9.46
C HIS A 377 -9.09 -14.96 8.42
N ASP A 378 -10.08 -15.76 8.00
CA ASP A 378 -11.13 -15.33 7.07
C ASP A 378 -12.04 -14.27 7.73
N HIS A 379 -11.95 -13.03 7.25
CA HIS A 379 -12.77 -11.93 7.75
C HIS A 379 -14.18 -11.91 7.15
N TRP A 380 -14.56 -12.88 6.31
CA TRP A 380 -15.95 -13.11 5.98
C TRP A 380 -16.66 -13.89 7.10
N ILE A 381 -16.92 -13.20 8.20
CA ILE A 381 -17.48 -13.72 9.44
C ILE A 381 -18.89 -14.29 9.20
N ARG A 382 -19.02 -15.62 9.27
CA ARG A 382 -20.28 -16.33 8.99
C ARG A 382 -20.34 -17.69 9.70
N LYS A 383 -21.53 -18.25 9.87
CA LYS A 383 -21.67 -19.66 10.28
C LYS A 383 -21.08 -20.56 9.20
N PRO A 384 -20.30 -21.60 9.55
CA PRO A 384 -19.91 -22.65 8.60
C PRO A 384 -21.15 -23.22 7.89
N LYS A 385 -20.99 -23.63 6.63
CA LYS A 385 -21.99 -24.49 6.00
C LYS A 385 -21.82 -25.90 6.58
N GLU A 386 -22.94 -26.55 6.92
CA GLU A 386 -22.97 -27.95 7.36
C GLU A 386 -22.40 -28.90 6.30
#